data_AF-A0A395HQU6-F1
#
_entry.id   AF-A0A395HQU6-F1
#
_cell.length_a   1.000
_cell.length_b   1.000
_cell.length_c   1.000
_cell.angle_alpha   90.00
_cell.angle_beta   90.00
_cell.angle_gamma   90.00
#
_symmetry.space_group_name_H-M   'P 1'
#
loop_
_entity.id
_entity.type
_entity.pdbx_description
1 polymer ?
#
loop_
_entity_poly.entity_id
_entity_poly.type
_entity_poly.pdbx_seq_one_letter_code
_entity_poly.pdbx_strand_id
1 'polypeptide(L)'
;MAEKSEVIPVNANAHDDETLRNMVREKVKRDVTLDKEWVVGANLESIGPSIPALLLKRDAAWGAVRVDTSPVLNEVSGPGMGPGISLILVKPGETCRFYQSPSVRYFRYTC
;
A
#
# COMPACT_ATOMS: atom_id res chain seq x y z
N MET A 1 13.42 18.08 -2.14
CA MET A 1 12.17 18.10 -1.33
C MET A 1 11.77 16.66 -1.05
N ALA A 2 11.52 16.29 0.20
CA ALA A 2 11.17 14.90 0.53
C ALA A 2 9.72 14.58 0.12
N GLU A 3 9.51 13.91 -1.02
CA GLU A 3 8.20 13.52 -1.58
C GLU A 3 7.37 12.73 -0.57
N LYS A 4 6.30 13.28 0.02
CA LYS A 4 5.48 12.70 1.12
C LYS A 4 4.90 11.32 0.80
N SER A 5 4.62 10.50 1.83
CA SER A 5 3.73 9.35 1.64
C SER A 5 2.40 9.82 1.09
N GLU A 6 1.79 8.99 0.25
CA GLU A 6 0.61 9.34 -0.51
C GLU A 6 -0.18 8.09 -0.88
N VAL A 7 -1.45 8.30 -1.20
CA VAL A 7 -2.36 7.29 -1.73
C VAL A 7 -2.63 7.62 -3.19
N ILE A 8 -2.35 6.66 -4.08
CA ILE A 8 -2.50 6.79 -5.52
C ILE A 8 -3.54 5.76 -5.98
N PRO A 9 -4.69 6.17 -6.53
CA PRO A 9 -5.61 5.24 -7.17
C PRO A 9 -4.97 4.63 -8.42
N VAL A 10 -4.94 3.30 -8.53
CA VAL A 10 -4.27 2.58 -9.65
C VAL A 10 -5.20 1.68 -10.44
N ASN A 11 -6.51 1.99 -10.44
CA ASN A 11 -7.54 1.16 -11.08
C ASN A 11 -7.23 0.85 -12.56
N ALA A 12 -6.70 1.81 -13.32
CA ALA A 12 -6.37 1.63 -14.73
C ALA A 12 -5.20 0.66 -14.98
N ASN A 13 -4.29 0.51 -14.00
CA ASN A 13 -3.07 -0.28 -14.12
C ASN A 13 -3.03 -1.46 -13.13
N ALA A 14 -4.16 -1.74 -12.47
CA ALA A 14 -4.25 -2.72 -11.39
C ALA A 14 -3.83 -4.16 -11.78
N HIS A 15 -3.84 -4.46 -13.08
CA HIS A 15 -3.48 -5.77 -13.64
C HIS A 15 -2.06 -5.82 -14.22
N ASP A 16 -1.35 -4.70 -14.27
CA ASP A 16 -0.01 -4.60 -14.83
C ASP A 16 1.04 -4.45 -13.73
N ASP A 17 1.53 -5.60 -13.26
CA ASP A 17 2.56 -5.69 -12.23
C ASP A 17 3.87 -4.99 -12.63
N GLU A 18 4.18 -4.88 -13.93
CA GLU A 18 5.37 -4.17 -14.38
C GLU A 18 5.19 -2.66 -14.26
N THR A 19 4.07 -2.14 -14.73
CA THR A 19 3.72 -0.72 -14.56
C THR A 19 3.67 -0.36 -13.08
N LEU A 20 3.01 -1.15 -12.24
CA LEU A 20 2.93 -0.90 -10.80
C LEU A 20 4.31 -0.89 -10.13
N ARG A 21 5.20 -1.84 -10.49
CA ARG A 21 6.58 -1.85 -9.99
C ARG A 21 7.37 -0.63 -10.45
N ASN A 22 7.23 -0.22 -11.71
CA ASN A 22 7.91 0.96 -12.24
C ASN A 22 7.45 2.25 -11.53
N MET A 23 6.15 2.40 -11.28
CA MET A 23 5.61 3.51 -10.49
C MET A 23 6.23 3.58 -9.08
N VAL A 24 6.29 2.45 -8.39
CA VAL A 24 6.88 2.41 -7.03
C VAL A 24 8.39 2.67 -7.09
N ARG A 25 9.12 2.03 -8.01
CA ARG A 25 10.57 2.23 -8.21
C ARG A 25 10.90 3.71 -8.43
N GLU A 26 10.13 4.40 -9.27
CA GLU A 26 10.32 5.81 -9.54
C GLU A 26 10.11 6.68 -8.30
N LYS A 27 9.19 6.31 -7.41
CA LYS A 27 8.89 7.03 -6.18
C LYS A 27 9.90 6.77 -5.07
N VAL A 28 10.33 5.51 -4.92
CA VAL A 28 11.20 5.08 -3.81
C VAL A 28 12.69 5.13 -4.18
N LYS A 29 13.00 5.36 -5.46
CA LYS A 29 14.37 5.42 -6.04
C LYS A 29 15.21 4.17 -5.73
N ARG A 30 14.55 3.03 -5.56
CA ARG A 30 15.15 1.72 -5.28
C ARG A 30 14.35 0.63 -6.00
N ASP A 31 15.02 -0.46 -6.31
CA ASP A 31 14.37 -1.62 -6.90
C ASP A 31 13.43 -2.32 -5.91
N VAL A 32 12.31 -2.79 -6.44
CA VAL A 32 11.26 -3.48 -5.69
C VAL A 32 10.70 -4.66 -6.46
N THR A 33 10.27 -5.68 -5.73
CA THR A 33 9.40 -6.76 -6.21
C THR A 33 8.00 -6.56 -5.68
N LEU A 34 7.01 -6.90 -6.48
CA LEU A 34 5.62 -7.01 -6.04
C LEU A 34 5.35 -8.48 -5.70
N ASP A 35 4.91 -8.76 -4.47
CA ASP A 35 4.51 -10.11 -4.05
C ASP A 35 3.43 -10.64 -5.00
N LYS A 36 3.33 -11.94 -5.28
CA LYS A 36 2.33 -12.46 -6.24
C LYS A 36 0.91 -12.51 -5.67
N GLU A 37 0.81 -12.80 -4.38
CA GLU A 37 -0.45 -13.10 -3.73
C GLU A 37 -0.97 -11.91 -2.94
N TRP A 38 -2.29 -11.81 -2.88
CA TRP A 38 -2.96 -10.94 -1.92
C TRP A 38 -2.99 -11.62 -0.56
N VAL A 39 -2.68 -10.87 0.47
CA VAL A 39 -2.78 -11.33 1.86
C VAL A 39 -3.82 -10.52 2.60
N VAL A 40 -4.33 -11.08 3.69
CA VAL A 40 -5.21 -10.36 4.61
C VAL A 40 -4.34 -9.84 5.75
N GLY A 41 -4.28 -8.52 5.91
CA GLY A 41 -3.61 -7.89 7.04
C GLY A 41 -4.28 -8.25 8.35
N ALA A 42 -3.51 -8.33 9.44
CA ALA A 42 -4.05 -8.56 10.77
C ALA A 42 -4.27 -7.25 11.53
N ASN A 43 -5.25 -7.24 12.44
CA ASN A 43 -5.58 -6.03 13.19
C ASN A 43 -4.39 -5.59 14.06
N LEU A 44 -4.04 -4.30 13.98
CA LEU A 44 -2.89 -3.67 14.65
C LEU A 44 -1.52 -4.21 14.19
N GLU A 45 -1.47 -4.99 13.12
CA GLU A 45 -0.21 -5.38 12.48
C GLU A 45 0.52 -4.14 11.97
N SER A 46 1.82 -4.06 12.26
CA SER A 46 2.69 -3.00 11.75
C SER A 46 3.56 -3.56 10.65
N ILE A 47 3.70 -2.80 9.57
CA ILE A 47 4.50 -3.23 8.43
C ILE A 47 5.97 -2.93 8.68
N GLY A 48 6.83 -3.91 8.36
CA GLY A 48 8.28 -3.76 8.46
C GLY A 48 8.86 -2.75 7.45
N PRO A 49 10.05 -2.18 7.74
CA PRO A 49 10.70 -1.16 6.91
C PRO A 49 11.16 -1.66 5.53
N SER A 50 11.14 -2.98 5.29
CA SER A 50 11.42 -3.59 3.99
C SER A 50 10.29 -3.41 2.97
N ILE A 51 9.12 -2.90 3.40
CA ILE A 51 7.93 -2.71 2.58
C ILE A 51 7.74 -1.21 2.30
N PRO A 52 8.26 -0.68 1.18
CA PRO A 52 8.10 0.73 0.86
C PRO A 52 6.71 1.12 0.35
N ALA A 53 5.90 0.14 -0.07
CA ALA A 53 4.57 0.39 -0.60
C ALA A 53 3.70 -0.85 -0.50
N LEU A 54 2.39 -0.65 -0.58
CA LEU A 54 1.42 -1.73 -0.68
C LEU A 54 0.23 -1.34 -1.56
N LEU A 55 -0.41 -2.33 -2.16
CA LEU A 55 -1.71 -2.19 -2.77
C LEU A 55 -2.78 -2.56 -1.74
N LEU A 56 -3.90 -1.86 -1.75
CA LEU A 56 -5.09 -2.13 -0.96
C LEU A 56 -6.30 -2.32 -1.89
N LYS A 57 -7.03 -3.43 -1.75
CA LYS A 57 -8.35 -3.57 -2.39
C LYS A 57 -9.39 -2.75 -1.63
N ARG A 58 -10.11 -1.87 -2.33
CA ARG A 58 -11.12 -1.00 -1.72
C ARG A 58 -12.41 -1.73 -1.38
N ASP A 59 -12.97 -2.46 -2.34
CA ASP A 59 -14.21 -3.24 -2.15
C ASP A 59 -13.89 -4.68 -1.75
N ALA A 60 -13.50 -4.85 -0.49
CA ALA A 60 -13.11 -6.13 0.10
C ALA A 60 -13.59 -6.21 1.55
N ALA A 61 -12.92 -7.00 2.40
CA ALA A 61 -13.19 -7.01 3.83
C ALA A 61 -12.99 -5.62 4.46
N TRP A 62 -13.78 -5.35 5.49
CA TRP A 62 -13.63 -4.12 6.29
C TRP A 62 -12.23 -4.05 6.89
N GLY A 63 -11.57 -2.91 6.66
CA GLY A 63 -10.26 -2.63 7.20
C GLY A 63 -9.75 -1.26 6.81
N ALA A 64 -8.58 -0.92 7.33
CA ALA A 64 -7.90 0.30 6.94
C ALA A 64 -6.39 0.14 6.99
N VAL A 65 -5.71 0.89 6.15
CA VAL A 65 -4.27 1.07 6.16
C VAL A 65 -4.00 2.49 6.61
N ARG A 66 -3.31 2.64 7.74
CA ARG A 66 -2.94 3.93 8.30
C ARG A 66 -1.43 4.10 8.23
N VAL A 67 -0.99 5.23 7.69
CA VAL A 67 0.41 5.65 7.77
C VAL A 67 0.49 6.86 8.70
N ASP A 68 1.30 6.76 9.76
CA ASP A 68 1.52 7.82 10.74
C ASP A 68 2.39 8.94 10.14
N THR A 69 1.78 9.71 9.25
CA THR A 69 2.31 10.91 8.60
C THR A 69 1.72 12.18 9.23
N SER A 70 2.16 13.35 8.78
CA SER A 70 1.56 14.64 9.15
C SER A 70 1.09 15.41 7.91
N PRO A 71 -0.22 15.44 7.58
CA PRO A 71 -1.34 14.80 8.29
C PRO A 71 -1.33 13.27 8.14
N VAL A 72 -2.01 12.56 9.04
CA VAL A 72 -2.13 11.08 9.01
C VAL A 72 -2.85 10.64 7.74
N LEU A 73 -2.29 9.65 7.04
CA LEU A 73 -2.97 8.98 5.93
C LEU A 73 -3.75 7.80 6.48
N ASN A 74 -5.02 7.69 6.09
CA ASN A 74 -5.90 6.59 6.50
C ASN A 74 -6.79 6.20 5.31
N GLU A 75 -6.43 5.10 4.65
CA GLU A 75 -7.17 4.56 3.52
C GLU A 75 -8.02 3.39 3.98
N VAL A 76 -9.33 3.43 3.70
CA VAL A 76 -10.32 2.48 4.19
C VAL A 76 -10.74 1.51 3.07
N SER A 77 -10.86 0.23 3.42
CA SER A 77 -11.49 -0.81 2.60
C SER A 77 -12.77 -1.32 3.27
N GLY A 78 -13.74 -1.74 2.46
CA GLY A 78 -14.96 -2.36 2.93
C GLY A 78 -16.02 -2.48 1.84
N PRO A 79 -17.04 -3.33 2.05
CA PRO A 79 -18.17 -3.43 1.13
C PRO A 79 -18.85 -2.07 0.94
N GLY A 80 -19.04 -1.66 -0.31
CA GLY A 80 -19.70 -0.39 -0.63
C GLY A 80 -18.75 0.82 -0.76
N MET A 81 -17.43 0.62 -0.58
CA MET A 81 -16.40 1.64 -0.85
C MET A 81 -16.11 1.85 -2.35
N GLY A 82 -16.74 1.03 -3.20
CA GLY A 82 -16.58 1.01 -4.66
C GLY A 82 -15.36 0.20 -5.09
N PRO A 83 -15.43 -0.47 -6.26
CA PRO A 83 -14.33 -1.28 -6.76
C PRO A 83 -13.10 -0.43 -7.00
N GLY A 84 -11.92 -0.99 -6.73
CA GLY A 84 -10.66 -0.33 -7.01
C GLY A 84 -9.51 -0.81 -6.17
N ILE A 85 -8.31 -0.37 -6.55
CA ILE A 85 -7.07 -0.64 -5.86
C ILE A 85 -6.36 0.70 -5.61
N SER A 86 -5.98 0.93 -4.35
CA SER A 86 -5.18 2.06 -3.93
C SER A 86 -3.74 1.61 -3.71
N LEU A 87 -2.77 2.29 -4.32
CA LEU A 87 -1.35 2.18 -4.01
C LEU A 87 -1.03 3.14 -2.86
N ILE A 88 -0.44 2.62 -1.79
CA ILE A 88 -0.08 3.38 -0.60
C ILE A 88 1.44 3.34 -0.48
N LEU A 89 2.08 4.50 -0.59
CA LEU A 89 3.52 4.66 -0.38
C LEU A 89 3.80 4.87 1.11
N VAL A 90 4.85 4.23 1.62
CA VAL A 90 5.30 4.31 3.01
C VAL A 90 6.76 4.75 3.02
N LYS A 91 7.03 5.90 3.63
CA LYS A 91 8.40 6.40 3.72
C LYS A 91 9.24 5.70 4.77
N PRO A 92 10.58 5.72 4.60
CA PRO A 92 11.50 5.42 5.69
C PRO A 92 11.20 6.28 6.93
N GLY A 93 11.08 5.62 8.07
CA GLY A 93 10.82 6.27 9.37
C GLY A 93 9.36 6.49 9.71
N GLU A 94 8.43 6.29 8.77
CA GLU A 94 6.99 6.32 9.05
C GLU A 94 6.49 4.94 9.47
N THR A 95 5.46 4.92 10.32
CA THR A 95 4.84 3.67 10.75
C THR A 95 3.57 3.43 9.94
N CYS A 96 3.49 2.29 9.27
CA CYS A 96 2.28 1.82 8.61
C CYS A 96 1.63 0.72 9.47
N ARG A 97 0.33 0.85 9.75
CA ARG A 97 -0.46 -0.12 10.53
C ARG A 97 -1.75 -0.49 9.83
N PHE A 98 -2.20 -1.71 10.09
CA PHE A 98 -3.52 -2.17 9.70
C PHE A 98 -4.51 -2.06 10.84
N TYR A 99 -5.75 -1.76 10.45
CA TYR A 99 -6.92 -1.90 11.32
C TYR A 99 -7.86 -2.93 10.70
N GLN A 100 -8.35 -3.84 11.52
CA GLN A 100 -9.16 -5.00 11.12
C GLN A 100 -8.43 -5.88 10.09
N SER A 101 -9.03 -6.15 8.93
CA SER A 101 -8.55 -7.20 8.01
C SER A 101 -8.53 -6.75 6.54
N PRO A 102 -7.75 -5.70 6.20
CA PRO A 102 -7.64 -5.23 4.83
C PRO A 102 -6.97 -6.27 3.91
N SER A 103 -7.42 -6.37 2.66
CA SER A 103 -6.75 -7.21 1.65
C SER A 103 -5.65 -6.40 0.96
N VAL A 104 -4.39 -6.79 1.17
CA VAL A 104 -3.21 -6.05 0.73
C VAL A 104 -2.23 -6.90 -0.08
N ARG A 105 -1.37 -6.25 -0.87
CA ARG A 105 -0.30 -6.88 -1.64
C ARG A 105 0.94 -6.01 -1.54
N TYR A 106 2.09 -6.59 -1.21
CA TYR A 106 3.27 -5.81 -0.81
C TYR A 106 4.25 -5.57 -1.96
N PHE A 107 4.85 -4.39 -1.95
CA PHE A 107 6.12 -4.16 -2.61
C PHE A 107 7.23 -4.39 -1.58
N ARG A 108 8.29 -5.10 -1.96
CA ARG A 108 9.46 -5.36 -1.13
C ARG A 108 10.68 -4.82 -1.81
N TYR A 109 11.58 -4.16 -1.08
CA TYR A 109 12.90 -3.85 -1.63
C TYR A 109 13.60 -5.14 -2.05
N THR A 110 14.18 -5.14 -3.23
CA THR A 110 15.14 -6.20 -3.61
C THR A 110 16.48 -5.90 -2.96
N CYS A 111 17.04 -6.92 -2.32
CA CYS A 111 18.44 -6.89 -1.87
C CYS A 111 19.39 -6.96 -3.07
#